data_AF-A0A957F8B0-F1
#
_entry.id   AF-A0A957F8B0-F1
#
_cell.length_a   1.000
_cell.length_b   1.000
_cell.length_c   1.000
_cell.angle_alpha   90.00
_cell.angle_beta   90.00
_cell.angle_gamma   90.00
#
_symmetry.space_group_name_H-M   'P 1'
#
loop_
_entity.id
_entity.type
_entity.pdbx_description
1 polymer ?
#
loop_
_entity_poly.entity_id
_entity_poly.type
_entity_poly.pdbx_seq_one_letter_code
_entity_poly.pdbx_strand_id
1 'polypeptide(L)'
;MKTFQTLDAAVREAEKSLRESERLAHLLTRVERDMARQQAALSRAATALKWKTADLRQTEGFSLEAVYQRLRGRQKEWREDVRQAHAAALAQYAQSREKLASLEAERDALSAQLAALADAPQQVEAVRRRQAAFLMARGGEVGELTAVFDRLEAVRAELGQLVPVLAAGRQAMAQLA
;
A
#
# COMPACT_ATOMS: atom_id res chain seq x y z
N MET A 1 32.35 29.83 6.91
CA MET A 1 31.23 29.47 7.81
C MET A 1 29.89 29.50 7.10
N LYS A 2 29.52 30.59 6.40
CA LYS A 2 28.27 30.68 5.62
C LYS A 2 28.07 29.54 4.60
N THR A 3 29.13 29.11 3.92
CA THR A 3 29.11 28.00 2.94
C THR A 3 28.83 26.62 3.55
N PHE A 4 29.21 26.39 4.81
CA PHE A 4 28.91 25.14 5.51
C PHE A 4 27.45 25.11 5.97
N GLN A 5 26.94 26.23 6.51
CA GLN A 5 25.54 26.37 6.90
C GLN A 5 24.58 26.17 5.72
N THR A 6 24.95 26.61 4.52
CA THR A 6 24.17 26.36 3.30
C THR A 6 24.18 24.89 2.88
N LEU A 7 25.29 24.17 3.06
CA LEU A 7 25.38 22.73 2.78
C LEU A 7 24.58 21.92 3.80
N ASP A 8 24.67 22.24 5.09
CA ASP A 8 23.86 21.61 6.14
C ASP A 8 22.35 21.80 5.90
N ALA A 9 21.95 23.02 5.50
CA ALA A 9 20.57 23.28 5.14
C ALA A 9 20.12 22.45 3.92
N ALA A 10 20.97 22.31 2.92
CA ALA A 10 20.70 21.48 1.75
C ALA A 10 20.60 19.98 2.08
N VAL A 11 21.45 19.47 2.99
CA VAL A 11 21.35 18.07 3.46
C VAL A 11 20.02 17.85 4.16
N ARG A 12 19.64 18.74 5.07
CA ARG A 12 18.37 18.64 5.80
C ARG A 12 17.17 18.66 4.84
N GLU A 13 17.21 19.48 3.80
CA GLU A 13 16.11 19.57 2.84
C GLU A 13 16.03 18.32 1.95
N ALA A 14 17.16 17.79 1.52
CA ALA A 14 17.22 16.52 0.79
C ALA A 14 16.74 15.35 1.67
N GLU A 15 17.12 15.32 2.95
CA GLU A 15 16.65 14.30 3.90
C GLU A 15 15.16 14.40 4.18
N LYS A 16 14.58 15.61 4.26
CA LYS A 16 13.11 15.77 4.35
C LYS A 16 12.42 15.18 3.13
N SER A 17 12.94 15.47 1.94
CA SER A 17 12.38 14.97 0.68
C SER A 17 12.44 13.43 0.61
N LEU A 18 13.54 12.84 1.09
CA LEU A 18 13.68 11.38 1.23
C LEU A 18 12.66 10.79 2.21
N ARG A 19 12.51 11.39 3.40
CA ARG A 19 11.53 10.93 4.40
C ARG A 19 10.09 11.02 3.89
N GLU A 20 9.78 12.08 3.15
CA GLU A 20 8.46 12.22 2.52
C GLU A 20 8.24 11.14 1.46
N SER A 21 9.25 10.83 0.63
CA SER A 21 9.19 9.71 -0.30
C SER A 21 8.97 8.37 0.42
N GLU A 22 9.69 8.08 1.50
CA GLU A 22 9.50 6.85 2.29
C GLU A 22 8.10 6.77 2.90
N ARG A 23 7.60 7.89 3.43
CA ARG A 23 6.24 8.00 3.97
C ARG A 23 5.19 7.72 2.89
N LEU A 24 5.31 8.35 1.73
CA LEU A 24 4.38 8.16 0.61
C LEU A 24 4.42 6.72 0.10
N ALA A 25 5.61 6.10 0.03
CA ALA A 25 5.75 4.69 -0.34
C ALA A 25 5.01 3.78 0.65
N HIS A 26 5.12 4.04 1.95
CA HIS A 26 4.40 3.29 2.97
C HIS A 26 2.87 3.45 2.85
N LEU A 27 2.40 4.68 2.59
CA LEU A 27 0.98 4.94 2.35
C LEU A 27 0.48 4.22 1.10
N LEU A 28 1.24 4.25 0.00
CA LEU A 28 0.91 3.55 -1.23
C LEU A 28 0.74 2.05 -0.99
N THR A 29 1.71 1.42 -0.29
CA THR A 29 1.62 -0.01 0.06
C THR A 29 0.37 -0.32 0.89
N ARG A 30 -0.04 0.60 1.78
CA ARG A 30 -1.27 0.45 2.56
C ARG A 30 -2.51 0.53 1.67
N VAL A 31 -2.58 1.52 0.78
CA VAL A 31 -3.69 1.70 -0.16
C VAL A 31 -3.82 0.47 -1.07
N GLU A 32 -2.72 -0.04 -1.62
CA GLU A 32 -2.71 -1.26 -2.45
C GLU A 32 -3.25 -2.49 -1.71
N ARG A 33 -2.90 -2.65 -0.43
CA ARG A 33 -3.44 -3.71 0.42
C ARG A 33 -4.94 -3.55 0.64
N ASP A 34 -5.39 -2.33 0.89
CA ASP A 34 -6.81 -2.03 1.10
C ASP A 34 -7.62 -2.19 -0.21
N MET A 35 -7.03 -1.85 -1.37
CA MET A 35 -7.59 -2.15 -2.70
C MET A 35 -7.76 -3.65 -2.92
N ALA A 36 -6.73 -4.47 -2.61
CA ALA A 36 -6.81 -5.92 -2.77
C ALA A 36 -7.93 -6.53 -1.90
N ARG A 37 -8.06 -6.05 -0.66
CA ARG A 37 -9.17 -6.43 0.24
C ARG A 37 -10.51 -6.02 -0.34
N GLN A 38 -10.60 -4.82 -0.90
CA GLN A 38 -11.85 -4.29 -1.45
C GLN A 38 -12.27 -4.99 -2.75
N GLN A 39 -11.32 -5.36 -3.61
CA GLN A 39 -11.57 -6.21 -4.77
C GLN A 39 -12.10 -7.59 -4.38
N ALA A 40 -11.54 -8.20 -3.33
CA ALA A 40 -12.05 -9.45 -2.78
C ALA A 40 -13.46 -9.29 -2.17
N ALA A 41 -13.76 -8.15 -1.53
CA ALA A 41 -15.10 -7.86 -1.04
C ALA A 41 -16.09 -7.66 -2.19
N LEU A 42 -15.70 -6.95 -3.25
CA LEU A 42 -16.52 -6.70 -4.43
C LEU A 42 -16.85 -8.01 -5.16
N SER A 43 -15.91 -8.93 -5.31
CA SER A 43 -16.16 -10.23 -5.95
C SER A 43 -17.15 -11.09 -5.16
N ARG A 44 -17.07 -11.06 -3.83
CA ARG A 44 -18.05 -11.71 -2.94
C ARG A 44 -19.43 -11.06 -3.07
N ALA A 45 -19.50 -9.74 -3.04
CA ALA A 45 -20.76 -8.99 -3.21
C ALA A 45 -21.39 -9.24 -4.58
N ALA A 46 -20.59 -9.29 -5.65
CA ALA A 46 -21.06 -9.62 -7.00
C ALA A 46 -21.64 -11.05 -7.08
N THR A 47 -20.99 -12.01 -6.42
CA THR A 47 -21.47 -13.39 -6.36
C THR A 47 -22.78 -13.46 -5.58
N ALA A 48 -22.87 -12.80 -4.42
CA ALA A 48 -24.09 -12.73 -3.63
C ALA A 48 -25.24 -12.09 -4.42
N LEU A 49 -24.98 -10.98 -5.11
CA LEU A 49 -25.96 -10.31 -5.96
C LEU A 49 -26.48 -11.23 -7.06
N LYS A 50 -25.59 -11.97 -7.74
CA LYS A 50 -25.98 -12.94 -8.78
C LYS A 50 -27.00 -13.96 -8.26
N TRP A 51 -26.76 -14.53 -7.08
CA TRP A 51 -27.70 -15.47 -6.46
C TRP A 51 -29.02 -14.79 -6.08
N LYS A 52 -28.97 -13.61 -5.47
CA LYS A 52 -30.18 -12.85 -5.11
C LYS A 52 -31.00 -12.40 -6.31
N THR A 53 -30.37 -12.07 -7.43
CA THR A 53 -31.06 -11.73 -8.68
C THR A 53 -31.71 -12.98 -9.28
N ALA A 54 -31.08 -14.15 -9.18
CA ALA A 54 -31.67 -15.42 -9.61
C ALA A 54 -32.90 -15.78 -8.75
N ASP A 55 -32.79 -15.66 -7.42
CA ASP A 55 -33.91 -15.85 -6.48
C ASP A 55 -35.07 -14.93 -6.84
N LEU A 56 -34.81 -13.63 -7.03
CA LEU A 56 -35.82 -12.65 -7.40
C LEU A 56 -36.53 -13.03 -8.70
N ARG A 57 -35.77 -13.34 -9.77
CA ARG A 57 -36.34 -13.78 -11.06
C ARG A 57 -37.20 -15.02 -10.91
N GLN A 58 -36.76 -15.98 -10.10
CA GLN A 58 -37.53 -17.19 -9.83
C GLN A 58 -38.85 -16.87 -9.13
N THR A 59 -38.84 -15.99 -8.11
CA THR A 59 -40.05 -15.58 -7.39
C THR A 59 -41.05 -14.80 -8.25
N GLU A 60 -40.56 -14.06 -9.25
CA GLU A 60 -41.35 -13.26 -10.19
C GLU A 60 -41.86 -14.08 -11.37
N GLY A 61 -41.14 -15.14 -11.77
CA GLY A 61 -41.48 -16.03 -12.89
C GLY A 61 -42.53 -17.12 -12.58
N PHE A 62 -42.89 -17.34 -11.32
CA PHE A 62 -44.03 -18.22 -10.97
C PHE A 62 -45.35 -17.54 -11.37
N SER A 63 -46.08 -18.13 -12.33
CA SER A 63 -47.36 -17.60 -12.79
C SER A 63 -48.39 -17.54 -11.65
N LEU A 64 -49.09 -16.41 -11.57
CA LEU A 64 -50.03 -16.11 -10.50
C LEU A 64 -51.16 -17.15 -10.42
N GLU A 65 -51.67 -17.66 -11.53
CA GLU A 65 -52.79 -18.63 -11.59
C GLU A 65 -52.57 -19.91 -10.76
N ALA A 66 -51.35 -20.49 -10.80
CA ALA A 66 -51.05 -21.79 -10.18
C ALA A 66 -50.81 -21.71 -8.66
N VAL A 67 -50.46 -20.51 -8.16
CA VAL A 67 -50.18 -20.25 -6.74
C VAL A 67 -51.35 -19.51 -6.05
N TYR A 68 -52.21 -18.84 -6.83
CA TYR A 68 -53.36 -18.05 -6.37
C TYR A 68 -54.28 -18.81 -5.39
N GLN A 69 -54.44 -20.12 -5.58
CA GLN A 69 -55.39 -20.94 -4.83
C GLN A 69 -54.88 -21.51 -3.50
N ARG A 70 -53.60 -21.34 -3.12
CA ARG A 70 -53.06 -21.99 -1.90
C ARG A 70 -52.37 -21.10 -0.85
N LEU A 71 -51.87 -19.89 -1.17
CA LEU A 71 -50.80 -19.24 -0.35
C LEU A 71 -50.81 -17.69 -0.28
N ARG A 72 -51.97 -17.04 -0.36
CA ARG A 72 -52.12 -15.57 -0.60
C ARG A 72 -51.48 -14.63 0.44
N GLY A 73 -51.28 -15.06 1.70
CA GLY A 73 -50.62 -14.25 2.74
C GLY A 73 -49.10 -14.46 2.80
N ARG A 74 -48.68 -15.72 2.93
CA ARG A 74 -47.27 -16.12 3.12
C ARG A 74 -46.36 -15.83 1.91
N GLN A 75 -46.93 -15.75 0.70
CA GLN A 75 -46.17 -15.46 -0.52
C GLN A 75 -45.79 -13.98 -0.67
N LYS A 76 -46.60 -13.05 -0.13
CA LYS A 76 -46.31 -11.61 -0.22
C LYS A 76 -45.13 -11.23 0.67
N GLU A 77 -45.13 -11.70 1.92
CA GLU A 77 -44.02 -11.48 2.87
C GLU A 77 -42.72 -12.03 2.30
N TRP A 78 -42.73 -13.28 1.82
CA TRP A 78 -41.55 -13.90 1.23
C TRP A 78 -41.00 -13.14 0.00
N ARG A 79 -41.87 -12.63 -0.88
CA ARG A 79 -41.43 -11.83 -2.03
C ARG A 79 -40.83 -10.49 -1.61
N GLU A 80 -41.37 -9.87 -0.59
CA GLU A 80 -40.85 -8.61 -0.05
C GLU A 80 -39.48 -8.84 0.61
N ASP A 81 -39.31 -9.92 1.37
CA ASP A 81 -38.03 -10.31 1.97
C ASP A 81 -36.94 -10.52 0.89
N VAL A 82 -37.28 -11.20 -0.21
CA VAL A 82 -36.34 -11.43 -1.32
C VAL A 82 -35.96 -10.11 -2.00
N ARG A 83 -36.92 -9.19 -2.19
CA ARG A 83 -36.65 -7.86 -2.75
C ARG A 83 -35.76 -7.02 -1.85
N GLN A 84 -36.03 -7.01 -0.55
CA GLN A 84 -35.20 -6.31 0.43
C GLN A 84 -33.78 -6.89 0.46
N ALA A 85 -33.64 -8.21 0.44
CA ALA A 85 -32.33 -8.87 0.38
C ALA A 85 -31.57 -8.56 -0.91
N HIS A 86 -32.26 -8.49 -2.06
CA HIS A 86 -31.67 -8.08 -3.33
C HIS A 86 -31.23 -6.61 -3.31
N ALA A 87 -32.07 -5.71 -2.81
CA ALA A 87 -31.74 -4.28 -2.68
C ALA A 87 -30.53 -4.06 -1.76
N ALA A 88 -30.45 -4.78 -0.64
CA ALA A 88 -29.30 -4.74 0.27
C ALA A 88 -28.01 -5.22 -0.41
N ALA A 89 -28.06 -6.32 -1.17
CA ALA A 89 -26.92 -6.83 -1.92
C ALA A 89 -26.46 -5.85 -3.01
N LEU A 90 -27.39 -5.19 -3.70
CA LEU A 90 -27.10 -4.18 -4.71
C LEU A 90 -26.42 -2.95 -4.09
N ALA A 91 -26.91 -2.48 -2.93
CA ALA A 91 -26.31 -1.38 -2.18
C ALA A 91 -24.88 -1.71 -1.73
N GLN A 92 -24.64 -2.92 -1.19
CA GLN A 92 -23.30 -3.36 -0.79
C GLN A 92 -22.34 -3.44 -1.98
N TYR A 93 -22.81 -3.93 -3.14
CA TYR A 93 -22.01 -3.97 -4.36
C TYR A 93 -21.65 -2.56 -4.84
N ALA A 94 -22.62 -1.64 -4.88
CA ALA A 94 -22.40 -0.25 -5.28
C ALA A 94 -21.41 0.46 -4.35
N GLN A 95 -21.61 0.36 -3.04
CA GLN A 95 -20.68 0.91 -2.04
C GLN A 95 -19.28 0.32 -2.19
N SER A 96 -19.20 -0.98 -2.46
CA SER A 96 -17.89 -1.64 -2.59
C SER A 96 -17.13 -1.14 -3.82
N ARG A 97 -17.85 -0.89 -4.91
CA ARG A 97 -17.31 -0.36 -6.16
C ARG A 97 -16.87 1.09 -6.02
N GLU A 98 -17.68 1.92 -5.36
CA GLU A 98 -17.35 3.32 -5.08
C GLU A 98 -16.08 3.44 -4.25
N LYS A 99 -15.97 2.65 -3.17
CA LYS A 99 -14.77 2.61 -2.34
C LYS A 99 -13.53 2.12 -3.09
N LEU A 100 -13.69 1.23 -4.07
CA LEU A 100 -12.57 0.81 -4.91
C LEU A 100 -12.11 1.97 -5.81
N ALA A 101 -13.05 2.69 -6.43
CA ALA A 101 -12.73 3.85 -7.27
C ALA A 101 -12.03 4.97 -6.47
N SER A 102 -12.45 5.21 -5.22
CA SER A 102 -11.77 6.18 -4.36
C SER A 102 -10.33 5.79 -4.04
N LEU A 103 -10.09 4.50 -3.78
CA LEU A 103 -8.74 3.98 -3.51
C LEU A 103 -7.86 4.00 -4.76
N GLU A 104 -8.43 3.77 -5.95
CA GLU A 104 -7.71 3.91 -7.23
C GLU A 104 -7.24 5.36 -7.45
N ALA A 105 -8.11 6.35 -7.19
CA ALA A 105 -7.75 7.75 -7.27
C ALA A 105 -6.66 8.14 -6.24
N GLU A 106 -6.76 7.62 -5.01
CA GLU A 106 -5.74 7.84 -3.97
C GLU A 106 -4.40 7.23 -4.34
N ARG A 107 -4.39 5.99 -4.87
CA ARG A 107 -3.19 5.34 -5.40
C ARG A 107 -2.54 6.20 -6.48
N ASP A 108 -3.30 6.65 -7.47
CA ASP A 108 -2.76 7.42 -8.59
C ASP A 108 -2.17 8.75 -8.12
N ALA A 109 -2.81 9.42 -7.16
CA ALA A 109 -2.28 10.63 -6.55
C ALA A 109 -0.97 10.37 -5.78
N LEU A 110 -0.90 9.32 -4.96
CA LEU A 110 0.31 8.95 -4.23
C LEU A 110 1.45 8.53 -5.17
N SER A 111 1.15 7.77 -6.22
CA SER A 111 2.13 7.37 -7.24
C SER A 111 2.69 8.58 -7.99
N ALA A 112 1.84 9.57 -8.32
CA ALA A 112 2.30 10.80 -8.95
C ALA A 112 3.22 11.63 -8.02
N GLN A 113 2.88 11.72 -6.74
CA GLN A 113 3.72 12.39 -5.74
C GLN A 113 5.07 11.68 -5.53
N LEU A 114 5.08 10.35 -5.51
CA LEU A 114 6.31 9.56 -5.44
C LEU A 114 7.18 9.73 -6.69
N ALA A 115 6.58 9.75 -7.88
CA ALA A 115 7.30 9.98 -9.12
C ALA A 115 8.00 11.35 -9.13
N ALA A 116 7.37 12.38 -8.54
CA ALA A 116 7.97 13.70 -8.39
C ALA A 116 9.18 13.72 -7.43
N LEU A 117 9.31 12.72 -6.55
CA LEU A 117 10.39 12.56 -5.57
C LEU A 117 11.36 11.41 -5.91
N ALA A 118 11.30 10.86 -7.12
CA ALA A 118 12.10 9.69 -7.51
C ALA A 118 13.61 9.89 -7.33
N ASP A 119 14.10 11.12 -7.52
CA ASP A 119 15.52 11.46 -7.42
C ASP A 119 15.96 11.84 -5.99
N ALA A 120 15.05 11.85 -5.00
CA ALA A 120 15.37 12.25 -3.64
C ALA A 120 16.56 11.47 -3.01
N PRO A 121 16.72 10.15 -3.20
CA PRO A 121 17.89 9.41 -2.70
C PRO A 121 19.19 9.91 -3.33
N GLN A 122 19.18 10.15 -4.65
CA GLN A 122 20.35 10.62 -5.41
C GLN A 122 20.72 12.04 -5.02
N GLN A 123 19.73 12.90 -4.73
CA GLN A 123 19.95 14.26 -4.24
C GLN A 123 20.61 14.25 -2.85
N VAL A 124 20.16 13.38 -1.93
CA VAL A 124 20.80 13.22 -0.61
C VAL A 124 22.26 12.81 -0.76
N GLU A 125 22.55 11.78 -1.57
CA GLU A 125 23.92 11.35 -1.82
C GLU A 125 24.78 12.46 -2.43
N ALA A 126 24.26 13.17 -3.44
CA ALA A 126 24.99 14.23 -4.11
C ALA A 126 25.36 15.37 -3.14
N VAL A 127 24.42 15.78 -2.28
CA VAL A 127 24.68 16.84 -1.30
C VAL A 127 25.63 16.36 -0.20
N ARG A 128 25.50 15.12 0.28
CA ARG A 128 26.44 14.53 1.25
C ARG A 128 27.85 14.43 0.69
N ARG A 129 28.02 14.00 -0.56
CA ARG A 129 29.34 13.98 -1.24
C ARG A 129 29.94 15.38 -1.34
N ARG A 130 29.14 16.41 -1.65
CA ARG A 130 29.60 17.81 -1.67
C ARG A 130 30.01 18.30 -0.28
N GLN A 131 29.26 17.93 0.75
CA GLN A 131 29.59 18.26 2.14
C GLN A 131 30.89 17.57 2.59
N ALA A 132 31.06 16.29 2.29
CA ALA A 132 32.29 15.54 2.56
C ALA A 132 33.49 16.14 1.83
N ALA A 133 33.37 16.45 0.53
CA ALA A 133 34.41 17.11 -0.25
C ALA A 133 34.77 18.50 0.34
N PHE A 134 33.77 19.27 0.78
CA PHE A 134 33.98 20.55 1.44
C PHE A 134 34.74 20.41 2.77
N LEU A 135 34.43 19.38 3.56
CA LEU A 135 35.13 19.10 4.83
C LEU A 135 36.57 18.65 4.60
N MET A 136 36.80 17.76 3.63
CA MET A 136 38.14 17.28 3.24
C MET A 136 39.03 18.41 2.71
N ALA A 137 38.48 19.29 1.86
CA ALA A 137 39.23 20.40 1.28
C ALA A 137 39.65 21.47 2.30
N ARG A 138 39.02 21.52 3.48
CA ARG A 138 39.26 22.56 4.49
C ARG A 138 40.34 22.18 5.52
N GLY A 139 40.82 20.93 5.51
CA GLY A 139 42.01 20.46 6.24
C GLY A 139 41.87 20.39 7.78
N GLY A 140 42.04 19.18 8.34
CA GLY A 140 42.08 18.90 9.79
C GLY A 140 41.12 17.77 10.20
N GLU A 141 41.33 17.20 11.42
CA GLU A 141 40.68 16.05 12.11
C GLU A 141 39.26 15.64 11.68
N VAL A 142 38.44 16.59 11.22
CA VAL A 142 37.11 16.35 10.65
C VAL A 142 37.15 15.51 9.36
N GLY A 143 38.18 15.68 8.52
CA GLY A 143 38.39 14.85 7.33
C GLY A 143 38.62 13.38 7.69
N GLU A 144 39.46 13.13 8.71
CA GLU A 144 39.73 11.79 9.22
C GLU A 144 38.46 11.15 9.82
N LEU A 145 37.65 11.93 10.55
CA LEU A 145 36.35 11.48 11.07
C LEU A 145 35.35 11.08 9.97
N THR A 146 35.26 11.85 8.87
CA THR A 146 34.43 11.45 7.72
C THR A 146 34.92 10.18 7.03
N ALA A 147 36.24 10.01 6.88
CA ALA A 147 36.80 8.77 6.34
C ALA A 147 36.51 7.55 7.24
N VAL A 148 36.45 7.77 8.57
CA VAL A 148 36.04 6.74 9.53
C VAL A 148 34.54 6.41 9.40
N PHE A 149 33.67 7.41 9.19
CA PHE A 149 32.25 7.19 8.95
C PHE A 149 31.97 6.40 7.66
N ASP A 150 32.67 6.72 6.57
CA ASP A 150 32.53 5.98 5.30
C ASP A 150 32.96 4.50 5.46
N ARG A 151 34.02 4.25 6.23
CA ARG A 151 34.43 2.87 6.58
C ARG A 151 33.39 2.17 7.45
N LEU A 152 32.75 2.87 8.37
CA LEU A 152 31.69 2.33 9.23
C LEU A 152 30.45 1.92 8.43
N GLU A 153 30.05 2.73 7.45
CA GLU A 153 28.94 2.41 6.53
C GLU A 153 29.25 1.19 5.67
N ALA A 154 30.48 1.08 5.14
CA ALA A 154 30.94 -0.09 4.39
C ALA A 154 30.89 -1.37 5.25
N VAL A 155 31.41 -1.32 6.48
CA VAL A 155 31.37 -2.45 7.43
C VAL A 155 29.93 -2.83 7.80
N ARG A 156 29.03 -1.84 7.94
CA ARG A 156 27.59 -2.10 8.17
C ARG A 156 26.94 -2.80 6.99
N ALA A 157 27.27 -2.41 5.76
CA ALA A 157 26.78 -3.07 4.56
C ALA A 157 27.28 -4.53 4.49
N GLU A 158 28.56 -4.77 4.80
CA GLU A 158 29.13 -6.12 4.89
C GLU A 158 28.44 -6.97 5.98
N LEU A 159 28.20 -6.41 7.16
CA LEU A 159 27.43 -7.09 8.22
C LEU A 159 25.99 -7.41 7.78
N GLY A 160 25.34 -6.48 7.07
CA GLY A 160 24.01 -6.69 6.50
C GLY A 160 23.95 -7.85 5.50
N GLN A 161 25.07 -8.14 4.82
CA GLN A 161 25.19 -9.29 3.91
C GLN A 161 25.56 -10.58 4.66
N LEU A 162 26.39 -10.51 5.70
CA LEU A 162 26.85 -11.68 6.45
C LEU A 162 25.81 -12.27 7.40
N VAL A 163 24.97 -11.43 8.02
CA VAL A 163 23.89 -11.86 8.94
C VAL A 163 22.91 -12.86 8.28
N PRO A 164 22.35 -12.60 7.08
CA PRO A 164 21.47 -13.56 6.43
C PRO A 164 22.19 -14.84 6.01
N VAL A 165 23.48 -14.78 5.63
CA VAL A 165 24.29 -15.96 5.31
C VAL A 165 24.49 -16.85 6.54
N LEU A 166 24.80 -16.26 7.70
CA LEU A 166 24.94 -17.00 8.96
C LEU A 166 23.60 -17.58 9.44
N ALA A 167 22.50 -16.85 9.25
CA ALA A 167 21.16 -17.35 9.58
C ALA A 167 20.78 -18.57 8.71
N ALA A 168 21.06 -18.50 7.40
CA ALA A 168 20.85 -19.61 6.48
C ALA A 168 21.71 -20.83 6.84
N GLY A 169 22.99 -20.63 7.19
CA GLY A 169 23.88 -21.72 7.63
C GLY A 169 23.42 -22.39 8.93
N ARG A 170 22.95 -21.61 9.91
CA ARG A 170 22.37 -22.16 11.16
C ARG A 170 21.09 -22.96 10.91
N GLN A 171 20.24 -22.51 10.00
CA GLN A 171 19.05 -23.26 9.59
C GLN A 171 19.41 -24.58 8.91
N ALA A 172 20.39 -24.59 8.00
CA ALA A 172 20.85 -25.80 7.34
C ALA A 172 21.44 -26.82 8.33
N MET A 173 22.23 -26.36 9.31
CA MET A 173 22.77 -27.19 10.38
C MET A 173 21.68 -27.78 11.28
N ALA A 174 20.62 -27.01 11.59
CA ALA A 174 19.49 -27.46 12.38
C ALA A 174 18.57 -28.45 11.64
N GLN A 175 18.62 -28.49 10.30
CA GLN A 175 17.90 -29.47 9.47
C GLN A 175 18.68 -30.77 9.27
N LEU A 176 19.99 -30.77 9.55
CA LEU A 176 20.88 -31.92 9.45
C LEU A 176 21.09 -32.65 10.80
N ALA A 177 20.63 -32.05 11.90
CA ALA A 177 20.64 -32.62 13.26
C ALA A 177 19.26 -33.21 13.59
#